data_AF-A0A1V3QDL1-F1
#
_entry.id   AF-A0A1V3QDL1-F1
#
_cell.length_a   1.000
_cell.length_b   1.000
_cell.length_c   1.000
_cell.angle_alpha   90.00
_cell.angle_beta   90.00
_cell.angle_gamma   90.00
#
_symmetry.space_group_name_H-M   'P 1'
#
loop_
_entity.id
_entity.type
_entity.pdbx_description
1 polymer ?
#
loop_
_entity_poly.entity_id
_entity_poly.type
_entity_poly.pdbx_seq_one_letter_code
_entity_poly.pdbx_strand_id
1 'polypeptide(L)'
;MNLTLPPEVDLVLGRLAEAAGTGKASFVREWLVSMTPQLSQMAEALEAAKAGQMDSLSMMSKTLRGAVQGGQQAQLELTKLRAVVRKRKLLK
;
A
#
# COMPACT_ATOMS: atom_id res chain seq x y z
N MET A 1 12.26 21.88 1.84
CA MET A 1 11.83 21.16 3.06
C MET A 1 12.85 20.06 3.32
N ASN A 2 13.48 20.04 4.49
CA ASN A 2 14.44 18.99 4.84
C ASN A 2 13.72 17.97 5.73
N LEU A 3 13.38 16.82 5.16
CA LEU A 3 12.79 15.71 5.90
C LEU A 3 13.94 14.91 6.52
N THR A 4 14.10 14.97 7.84
CA THR A 4 15.09 14.15 8.54
C THR A 4 14.46 12.80 8.82
N LEU A 5 15.03 11.74 8.26
CA LEU A 5 14.56 10.38 8.44
C LEU A 5 15.44 9.66 9.48
N PRO A 6 14.85 8.79 10.31
CA PRO A 6 15.63 7.85 11.10
C PRO A 6 16.54 7.00 10.20
N PRO A 7 17.77 6.68 10.63
CA PRO A 7 18.74 5.94 9.80
C PRO A 7 18.19 4.63 9.22
N GLU A 8 17.38 3.91 9.99
CA GLU A 8 16.76 2.65 9.58
C GLU A 8 15.76 2.83 8.41
N VAL A 9 15.02 3.94 8.39
CA VAL A 9 14.09 4.25 7.30
C VAL A 9 14.86 4.68 6.06
N ASP A 10 15.90 5.49 6.24
CA ASP A 10 16.76 5.95 5.15
C ASP A 10 17.42 4.79 4.39
N LEU A 11 17.92 3.79 5.13
CA LEU A 11 18.50 2.58 4.57
C LEU A 11 17.50 1.77 3.73
N VAL A 12 16.28 1.60 4.22
CA VAL A 12 15.23 0.86 3.49
C VAL A 12 14.86 1.59 2.20
N LEU A 13 14.64 2.90 2.27
CA LEU A 13 14.33 3.71 1.09
C LEU A 13 15.48 3.75 0.08
N GLY A 14 16.73 3.75 0.56
CA GLY A 14 17.91 3.62 -0.29
C GLY A 14 17.91 2.33 -1.11
N ARG A 15 17.67 1.19 -0.46
CA ARG A 15 17.60 -0.12 -1.12
C ARG A 15 16.47 -0.20 -2.14
N LEU A 16 15.32 0.39 -1.83
CA LEU A 16 14.18 0.44 -2.76
C LEU A 16 14.49 1.30 -4.00
N ALA A 17 15.09 2.47 -3.78
CA ALA A 17 15.46 3.36 -4.88
C ALA A 17 16.52 2.75 -5.80
N GLU A 18 17.53 2.09 -5.23
CA GLU A 18 18.54 1.33 -5.97
C GLU A 18 17.90 0.22 -6.82
N ALA A 19 17.01 -0.58 -6.22
CA ALA A 19 16.29 -1.63 -6.94
C ALA A 19 15.38 -1.10 -8.06
N ALA A 20 14.83 0.12 -7.89
CA ALA A 20 14.04 0.81 -8.90
C ALA A 20 14.89 1.56 -9.94
N GLY A 21 16.22 1.61 -9.80
CA GLY A 21 17.12 2.28 -10.73
C GLY A 21 16.99 3.81 -10.73
N THR A 22 16.58 4.41 -9.61
CA THR A 22 16.36 5.87 -9.50
C THR A 22 16.99 6.44 -8.23
N GLY A 23 17.14 7.76 -8.18
CA GLY A 23 17.61 8.44 -6.98
C GLY A 23 16.61 8.33 -5.84
N LYS A 24 17.08 8.14 -4.60
CA LYS A 24 16.23 8.02 -3.39
C LYS A 24 15.22 9.15 -3.24
N ALA A 25 15.63 10.40 -3.48
CA ALA A 25 14.73 11.55 -3.41
C ALA A 25 13.63 11.48 -4.49
N SER A 26 13.96 11.08 -5.71
CA SER A 26 13.00 10.89 -6.81
C SER A 26 12.02 9.76 -6.50
N PHE A 27 12.54 8.62 -6.02
CA PHE A 27 11.72 7.49 -5.58
C PHE A 27 10.71 7.89 -4.51
N VAL A 28 11.18 8.53 -3.44
CA VAL A 28 10.33 8.98 -2.33
C VAL A 28 9.30 10.00 -2.81
N ARG A 29 9.70 10.95 -3.67
CA ARG A 29 8.78 11.94 -4.25
C ARG A 29 7.68 11.26 -5.05
N GLU A 30 8.03 10.39 -6.01
CA GLU A 30 7.06 9.71 -6.86
C GLU A 30 6.12 8.84 -6.05
N TRP A 31 6.66 8.13 -5.06
CA TRP A 31 5.87 7.35 -4.13
C TRP A 31 4.89 8.22 -3.34
N LEU A 32 5.34 9.32 -2.73
CA LEU A 32 4.46 10.25 -2.00
C LEU A 32 3.39 10.86 -2.91
N VAL A 33 3.75 11.26 -4.14
CA VAL A 33 2.80 11.78 -5.12
C VAL A 33 1.73 10.73 -5.43
N SER A 34 2.14 9.48 -5.66
CA SER A 34 1.21 8.37 -5.93
C SER A 34 0.26 8.07 -4.76
N MET A 35 0.71 8.33 -3.52
CA MET A 35 -0.04 8.10 -2.28
C MET A 35 -0.89 9.30 -1.85
N THR A 36 -0.79 10.44 -2.55
CA THR A 36 -1.52 11.67 -2.20
C THR A 36 -3.03 11.45 -2.01
N PRO A 37 -3.75 10.72 -2.88
CA PRO A 37 -5.19 10.48 -2.68
C PRO A 37 -5.52 9.73 -1.39
N GLN A 38 -4.70 8.75 -1.01
CA GLN A 38 -4.87 7.98 0.21
C GLN A 38 -4.53 8.83 1.44
N LEU A 39 -3.44 9.60 1.37
CA LEU A 39 -3.03 10.51 2.44
C LEU A 39 -4.09 11.59 2.69
N SER A 40 -4.75 12.12 1.64
CA SER A 40 -5.86 13.08 1.77
C SER A 40 -7.03 12.47 2.55
N GLN A 41 -7.48 11.28 2.14
CA GLN A 41 -8.58 10.58 2.82
C GLN A 41 -8.25 10.27 4.29
N MET A 42 -6.99 9.91 4.57
CA MET A 42 -6.53 9.68 5.94
C MET A 42 -6.51 10.97 6.75
N ALA A 43 -6.09 12.09 6.16
CA ALA A 43 -6.11 13.40 6.81
C ALA A 43 -7.54 13.83 7.15
N GLU A 44 -8.46 13.76 6.18
CA GLU A 44 -9.89 14.08 6.37
C GLU A 44 -10.52 13.24 7.49
N ALA A 45 -10.20 11.95 7.53
CA ALA A 45 -10.73 11.07 8.57
C ALA A 45 -10.11 11.36 9.96
N LEU A 46 -8.82 11.71 10.03
CA LEU A 46 -8.19 12.13 11.28
C LEU A 46 -8.75 13.47 11.77
N GLU A 47 -9.05 14.40 10.86
CA GLU A 47 -9.73 15.66 11.16
C GLU A 47 -11.14 15.43 11.70
N ALA A 48 -11.92 14.55 11.07
CA ALA A 48 -13.25 14.16 11.53
C ALA A 48 -13.21 13.48 12.91
N ALA A 49 -12.24 12.59 13.13
CA ALA A 49 -12.02 11.95 14.42
C ALA A 49 -11.67 12.98 15.52
N LYS A 50 -10.77 13.93 15.21
CA LYS A 50 -10.42 15.04 16.11
C LYS A 50 -11.63 15.93 16.40
N ALA A 51 -12.53 16.12 15.44
CA ALA A 51 -13.78 16.88 15.60
C ALA A 51 -14.87 16.12 16.39
N GLY A 52 -14.55 14.94 16.95
CA GLY A 52 -15.49 14.14 17.76
C GLY A 52 -16.47 13.30 16.94
N GLN A 53 -16.30 13.20 15.62
CA GLN A 53 -17.14 12.38 14.76
C GLN A 53 -16.63 10.94 14.76
N MET A 54 -16.91 10.18 15.84
CA MET A 54 -16.44 8.80 16.02
C MET A 54 -16.85 7.81 14.91
N ASP A 55 -17.90 8.13 14.15
CA ASP A 55 -18.36 7.30 13.02
C ASP A 55 -17.34 7.24 11.87
N SER A 56 -16.46 8.24 11.75
CA SER A 56 -15.43 8.31 10.69
C SER A 56 -14.34 7.23 10.84
N LEU A 57 -13.91 6.94 12.06
CA LEU A 57 -12.94 5.86 12.35
C LEU A 57 -13.54 4.47 12.07
N SER A 58 -14.84 4.30 12.32
CA SER A 58 -15.59 3.08 11.99
C SER A 58 -15.70 2.87 10.47
N MET A 59 -15.93 3.95 9.71
CA MET A 59 -15.91 3.92 8.25
C MET A 59 -14.52 3.56 7.71
N MET A 60 -13.43 4.17 8.23
CA MET A 60 -12.06 3.81 7.85
C MET A 60 -11.74 2.34 8.15
N SER A 61 -12.17 1.84 9.31
CA SER A 61 -12.03 0.43 9.70
C SER A 61 -12.79 -0.52 8.76
N LYS A 62 -13.98 -0.12 8.26
CA LYS A 62 -14.72 -0.86 7.23
C LYS A 62 -14.00 -0.86 5.88
N THR A 63 -13.49 0.28 5.44
CA THR A 63 -12.74 0.40 4.18
C THR A 63 -11.48 -0.46 4.18
N LEU A 64 -10.70 -0.42 5.28
CA LEU A 64 -9.52 -1.26 5.45
C LEU A 64 -9.85 -2.76 5.46
N ARG A 65 -10.94 -3.16 6.12
CA ARG A 65 -11.42 -4.56 6.06
C ARG A 65 -11.81 -5.00 4.65
N GLY A 66 -12.47 -4.12 3.88
CA GLY A 66 -12.82 -4.39 2.49
C GLY A 66 -11.60 -4.61 1.59
N ALA A 67 -10.54 -3.82 1.78
CA ALA A 67 -9.29 -3.99 1.04
C ALA A 67 -8.57 -5.31 1.37
N VAL A 68 -8.57 -5.72 2.65
CA VAL A 68 -8.01 -7.02 3.07
C VAL A 68 -8.79 -8.19 2.48
N GLN A 69 -10.12 -8.12 2.47
CA GLN A 69 -10.97 -9.15 1.85
C GLN A 69 -10.72 -9.25 0.34
N GLY A 70 -10.57 -8.12 -0.35
CA GLY A 70 -10.20 -8.09 -1.77
C GLY A 70 -8.83 -8.74 -2.04
N GLY A 71 -7.85 -8.49 -1.18
CA GLY A 71 -6.52 -9.11 -1.27
C GLY A 71 -6.54 -10.64 -1.07
N GLN A 72 -7.34 -11.14 -0.12
CA GLN A 72 -7.54 -12.57 0.09
C GLN A 72 -8.20 -13.24 -1.12
N GLN A 73 -9.18 -12.57 -1.74
CA GLN A 73 -9.82 -13.07 -2.95
C GLN A 73 -8.86 -13.14 -4.13
N ALA A 74 -8.02 -12.12 -4.32
CA ALA A 74 -6.98 -12.12 -5.36
C ALA A 74 -5.96 -13.26 -5.15
N GLN A 75 -5.59 -13.56 -3.91
CA GLN A 75 -4.69 -14.67 -3.57
C GLN A 75 -5.31 -16.05 -3.89
N LEU A 76 -6.62 -16.21 -3.64
CA LEU A 76 -7.36 -17.41 -4.02
C LEU A 76 -7.39 -17.60 -5.55
N GLU A 77 -7.65 -16.54 -6.31
CA GLU A 77 -7.65 -16.60 -7.78
C GLU A 77 -6.26 -16.94 -8.35
N LEU A 78 -5.19 -16.37 -7.80
CA LEU A 78 -3.81 -16.74 -8.17
C LEU A 78 -3.50 -18.21 -7.86
N THR A 79 -4.01 -18.74 -6.76
CA THR A 79 -3.84 -20.15 -6.40
C THR A 79 -4.56 -21.08 -7.38
N LYS A 80 -5.80 -20.73 -7.78
CA LYS A 80 -6.56 -21.46 -8.80
C LYS A 80 -5.85 -21.43 -10.16
N LEU A 81 -5.39 -20.25 -10.59
CA LEU A 81 -4.60 -20.08 -11.82
C LEU A 81 -3.34 -20.95 -11.81
N ARG A 82 -2.61 -20.99 -10.68
CA ARG A 82 -1.42 -21.83 -10.52
C ARG A 82 -1.73 -23.33 -10.66
N ALA A 83 -2.86 -23.79 -10.13
CA ALA A 83 -3.31 -25.18 -10.26
C ALA A 83 -3.66 -25.55 -11.72
N VAL A 84 -4.33 -24.65 -12.45
CA VAL A 84 -4.67 -24.84 -13.88
C VAL A 84 -3.41 -24.90 -14.75
N VAL A 85 -2.45 -24.00 -14.52
CA VAL A 85 -1.16 -23.99 -15.24
C VAL A 85 -0.36 -25.26 -14.96
N ARG A 86 -0.37 -25.76 -13.72
CA ARG A 86 0.26 -27.04 -13.35
C ARG A 86 -0.36 -28.22 -14.09
N LYS A 87 -1.70 -28.31 -14.13
CA LYS A 87 -2.42 -29.37 -14.86
C LYS A 87 -2.12 -29.34 -16.36
N ARG A 88 -2.08 -28.17 -16.99
CA ARG A 88 -1.74 -28.03 -18.42
C ARG A 88 -0.30 -28.45 -18.75
N LYS A 89 0.66 -28.27 -17.83
CA LYS A 89 2.04 -28.73 -18.01
C LYS A 89 2.21 -30.25 -17.91
N LEU A 90 1.26 -30.97 -17.32
CA LEU A 90 1.29 -32.44 -17.16
C LEU A 90 0.58 -33.19 -18.30
N LEU A 91 -0.11 -32.46 -19.19
CA LEU A 91 -0.85 -32.98 -20.34
C LEU A 91 -0.12 -32.72 -21.68
N LYS A 92 1.10 -32.19 -21.61
CA LYS A 92 2.07 -32.08 -22.72
C LYS A 92 3.22 -33.02 -22.41
#